data_AF-A0A0B2WX42-F1
#
_entry.id   AF-A0A0B2WX42-F1
#
_cell.length_a   1.000
_cell.length_b   1.000
_cell.length_c   1.000
_cell.angle_alpha   90.00
_cell.angle_beta   90.00
_cell.angle_gamma   90.00
#
_symmetry.space_group_name_H-M   'P 1'
#
loop_
_entity.id
_entity.type
_entity.pdbx_description
1 polymer ?
#
loop_
_entity_poly.entity_id
_entity_poly.type
_entity_poly.pdbx_seq_one_letter_code
_entity_poly.pdbx_strand_id
1 'polypeptide(L)'
;MPSRVDAVSKLEFSEPPTAMNTTSRPRLGRWSSTLRTYLRQAHTGRSQACQGPEGHGEKIWVFRHRRSDQIIYSFEERLDVPPQGFHALKQLPFNGKKTKPAKLRKDYWSPMALIQFPKGRGAVGRSVYQRLRELKHLHEVSWTDAFRYKSAQEFTAADEKRIADEKAAGNEYKPVRSKAERGIALNAQKTNSIADMAAVLAGYGNGNAIATANSVTDGQPHLVQVSISWANDQDKDYAEAWSKNVTHGLLDEPAYTSGNEAESTA
;
A
#
# COMPACT_ATOMS: atom_id res chain seq x y z
N MET A 1 -23.97 35.75 63.32
CA MET A 1 -25.46 35.78 63.42
C MET A 1 -26.01 35.10 62.17
N PRO A 2 -27.00 34.21 62.35
CA PRO A 2 -27.42 33.10 61.45
C PRO A 2 -28.31 33.63 60.30
N SER A 3 -28.88 32.91 59.32
CA SER A 3 -29.37 31.53 59.12
C SER A 3 -29.61 31.35 57.58
N ARG A 4 -29.54 30.18 56.95
CA ARG A 4 -30.63 29.16 56.79
C ARG A 4 -31.99 29.84 56.51
N VAL A 5 -32.73 29.56 55.44
CA VAL A 5 -33.40 28.29 55.10
C VAL A 5 -34.06 28.39 53.71
N ASP A 6 -34.15 27.24 53.01
CA ASP A 6 -35.28 26.68 52.24
C ASP A 6 -36.04 27.56 51.20
N ALA A 7 -36.48 27.09 50.03
CA ALA A 7 -37.15 25.82 49.79
C ALA A 7 -37.20 25.43 48.31
N VAL A 8 -37.22 24.11 48.13
CA VAL A 8 -37.57 23.32 46.96
C VAL A 8 -39.06 23.44 46.64
N SER A 9 -39.47 23.52 45.35
CA SER A 9 -40.56 22.69 44.81
C SER A 9 -40.93 22.91 43.34
N LYS A 10 -40.79 21.81 42.57
CA LYS A 10 -41.76 21.17 41.64
C LYS A 10 -42.14 21.92 40.35
N LEU A 11 -41.72 21.42 39.17
CA LEU A 11 -42.39 20.39 38.34
C LEU A 11 -43.78 20.81 37.88
N GLU A 12 -43.93 21.11 36.59
CA GLU A 12 -45.02 20.51 35.80
C GLU A 12 -44.71 20.56 34.29
N PHE A 13 -44.75 19.37 33.71
CA PHE A 13 -44.62 19.04 32.30
C PHE A 13 -46.04 19.05 31.72
N SER A 14 -46.29 19.78 30.64
CA SER A 14 -47.61 19.85 30.01
C SER A 14 -47.48 19.96 28.49
N GLU A 15 -47.90 18.90 27.81
CA GLU A 15 -48.31 18.83 26.41
C GLU A 15 -49.52 17.87 26.35
N PRO A 16 -50.34 17.83 25.27
CA PRO A 16 -50.71 18.84 24.27
C PRO A 16 -52.25 18.86 24.03
N PRO A 17 -52.77 19.56 23.01
CA PRO A 17 -53.63 18.80 22.09
C PRO A 17 -53.47 19.07 20.57
N THR A 18 -53.70 17.97 19.86
CA THR A 18 -53.82 17.64 18.44
C THR A 18 -54.67 18.57 17.55
N ALA A 19 -54.22 18.84 16.30
CA ALA A 19 -55.04 18.70 15.08
C ALA A 19 -54.23 18.87 13.76
N MET A 20 -54.16 17.75 13.04
CA MET A 20 -54.13 17.47 11.59
C MET A 20 -53.88 18.58 10.55
N ASN A 21 -53.02 18.28 9.57
CA ASN A 21 -53.40 18.12 8.16
C ASN A 21 -52.31 17.39 7.36
N THR A 22 -52.60 16.18 6.92
CA THR A 22 -51.73 15.38 6.04
C THR A 22 -52.34 15.34 4.64
N THR A 23 -51.66 15.94 3.68
CA THR A 23 -52.00 15.80 2.27
C THR A 23 -51.16 14.68 1.68
N SER A 24 -51.80 13.56 1.40
CA SER A 24 -51.24 12.41 0.67
C SER A 24 -50.85 12.83 -0.75
N ARG A 25 -49.56 12.75 -1.08
CA ARG A 25 -49.08 12.73 -2.48
C ARG A 25 -48.90 11.26 -2.89
N PRO A 26 -49.52 10.78 -3.97
CA PRO A 26 -49.18 9.47 -4.49
C PRO A 26 -47.87 9.61 -5.28
N ARG A 27 -46.82 8.91 -4.87
CA ARG A 27 -45.68 8.62 -5.73
C ARG A 27 -45.42 7.12 -5.71
N LEU A 28 -45.82 6.49 -6.81
CA LEU A 28 -45.36 5.18 -7.25
C LEU A 28 -43.86 5.02 -6.99
N GLY A 29 -43.46 3.85 -6.50
CA GLY A 29 -42.06 3.42 -6.54
C GLY A 29 -41.44 2.97 -5.21
N ARG A 30 -42.23 2.57 -4.20
CA ARG A 30 -41.68 1.85 -3.05
C ARG A 30 -41.55 0.36 -3.39
N TRP A 31 -40.57 0.03 -4.23
CA TRP A 31 -40.13 -1.35 -4.38
C TRP A 31 -39.64 -1.81 -3.01
N SER A 32 -40.20 -2.92 -2.52
CA SER A 32 -39.88 -3.47 -1.22
C SER A 32 -38.35 -3.66 -1.10
N SER A 33 -37.81 -3.31 0.07
CA SER A 33 -36.39 -3.53 0.41
C SER A 33 -35.96 -4.97 0.16
N THR A 34 -36.90 -5.92 0.28
CA THR A 34 -36.72 -7.34 -0.02
C THR A 34 -36.37 -7.62 -1.48
N LEU A 35 -37.01 -6.94 -2.46
CA LEU A 35 -36.68 -7.12 -3.88
C LEU A 35 -35.26 -6.64 -4.21
N ARG A 36 -34.73 -5.61 -3.53
CA ARG A 36 -33.33 -5.20 -3.65
C ARG A 36 -32.36 -6.21 -3.06
N THR A 37 -32.73 -6.87 -1.97
CA THR A 37 -31.89 -7.91 -1.34
C THR A 37 -31.79 -9.14 -2.25
N TYR A 38 -32.90 -9.56 -2.87
CA TYR A 38 -32.89 -10.67 -3.83
C TYR A 38 -32.14 -10.35 -5.13
N LEU A 39 -32.23 -9.12 -5.65
CA LEU A 39 -31.43 -8.66 -6.79
C LEU A 39 -29.93 -8.60 -6.50
N ARG A 40 -29.51 -8.22 -5.27
CA ARG A 40 -28.08 -8.30 -4.88
C ARG A 40 -27.58 -9.73 -4.85
N GLN A 41 -28.41 -10.67 -4.41
CA GLN A 41 -28.02 -12.07 -4.30
C GLN A 41 -27.81 -12.72 -5.68
N ALA A 42 -28.59 -12.33 -6.69
CA ALA A 42 -28.39 -12.75 -8.07
C ALA A 42 -27.07 -12.23 -8.70
N HIS A 43 -26.56 -11.07 -8.26
CA HIS A 43 -25.25 -10.56 -8.67
C HIS A 43 -24.07 -11.10 -7.84
N THR A 44 -24.32 -11.91 -6.81
CA THR A 44 -23.29 -12.73 -6.14
C THR A 44 -23.08 -14.09 -6.80
N GLY A 45 -23.66 -14.30 -7.99
CA GLY A 45 -23.19 -15.35 -8.89
C GLY A 45 -21.69 -15.15 -9.09
N ARG A 46 -20.91 -16.13 -8.64
CA ARG A 46 -19.45 -16.23 -8.74
C ARG A 46 -19.04 -15.75 -10.13
N SER A 47 -18.70 -14.45 -10.24
CA SER A 47 -18.23 -13.88 -11.48
C SER A 47 -17.10 -14.78 -11.91
N GLN A 48 -17.23 -15.38 -13.09
CA GLN A 48 -16.17 -16.15 -13.70
C GLN A 48 -14.98 -15.21 -13.72
N ALA A 49 -14.08 -15.40 -12.76
CA ALA A 49 -13.02 -14.45 -12.46
C ALA A 49 -12.36 -14.17 -13.79
N CYS A 50 -12.37 -12.90 -14.24
CA CYS A 50 -11.83 -12.53 -15.54
C CYS A 50 -10.46 -13.19 -15.65
N GLN A 51 -10.38 -14.27 -16.43
CA GLN A 51 -9.15 -14.99 -16.59
C GLN A 51 -8.35 -14.07 -17.51
N GLY A 52 -7.43 -13.32 -16.90
CA GLY A 52 -6.47 -12.53 -17.67
C GLY A 52 -5.78 -13.43 -18.69
N PRO A 53 -5.12 -12.83 -19.70
CA PRO A 53 -4.39 -13.59 -20.71
C PRO A 53 -3.47 -14.64 -20.09
N GLU A 54 -3.19 -15.71 -20.83
CA GLU A 54 -2.36 -16.81 -20.34
C GLU A 54 -1.02 -16.28 -19.80
N GLY A 55 -0.61 -16.76 -18.62
CA GLY A 55 0.59 -16.26 -17.92
C GLY A 55 0.42 -14.93 -17.15
N HIS A 56 -0.73 -14.26 -17.24
CA HIS A 56 -0.93 -12.97 -16.57
C HIS A 56 -0.96 -13.12 -15.04
N GLY A 57 -0.02 -12.44 -14.38
CA GLY A 57 0.18 -12.49 -12.93
C GLY A 57 1.19 -13.54 -12.48
N GLU A 58 1.80 -14.31 -13.38
CA GLU A 58 2.88 -15.24 -13.01
C GLU A 58 4.20 -14.52 -12.72
N LYS A 59 4.41 -13.35 -13.32
CA LYS A 59 5.57 -12.50 -13.12
C LYS A 59 5.12 -11.14 -12.61
N ILE A 60 5.74 -10.66 -11.54
CA ILE A 60 5.55 -9.30 -11.03
C ILE A 60 6.91 -8.62 -11.03
N TRP A 61 7.00 -7.54 -11.78
CA TRP A 61 8.17 -6.67 -11.82
C TRP A 61 8.03 -5.54 -10.81
N VAL A 62 9.07 -5.35 -10.03
CA VAL A 62 9.19 -4.25 -9.07
C VAL A 62 10.24 -3.30 -9.57
N PHE A 63 9.84 -2.08 -9.90
CA PHE A 63 10.74 -1.04 -10.38
C PHE A 63 11.01 -0.03 -9.30
N ARG A 64 12.25 0.43 -9.21
CA ARG A 64 12.65 1.52 -8.33
C ARG A 64 13.13 2.72 -9.13
N HIS A 65 12.84 3.90 -8.60
CA HIS A 65 13.47 5.14 -9.06
C HIS A 65 14.85 5.30 -8.41
N ARG A 66 15.92 5.39 -9.21
CA ARG A 66 17.32 5.37 -8.72
C ARG A 66 17.66 6.45 -7.68
N ARG A 67 16.98 7.61 -7.69
CA ARG A 67 17.30 8.74 -6.81
C ARG A 67 16.32 8.98 -5.67
N SER A 68 15.06 8.58 -5.84
CA SER A 68 13.98 8.91 -4.90
C SER A 68 13.40 7.69 -4.22
N ASP A 69 13.87 6.50 -4.59
CA ASP A 69 13.42 5.22 -4.03
C ASP A 69 11.91 5.01 -4.07
N GLN A 70 11.24 5.67 -5.02
CA GLN A 70 9.85 5.40 -5.38
C GLN A 70 9.76 4.03 -6.03
N ILE A 71 8.72 3.29 -5.67
CA ILE A 71 8.48 1.94 -6.18
C ILE A 71 7.25 1.93 -7.09
N ILE A 72 7.33 1.19 -8.18
CA ILE A 72 6.21 0.89 -9.08
C ILE A 72 6.15 -0.63 -9.25
N TYR A 73 4.94 -1.18 -9.11
CA TYR A 73 4.68 -2.58 -9.42
C TYR A 73 4.10 -2.69 -10.83
N SER A 74 4.51 -3.70 -11.60
CA SER A 74 3.95 -4.00 -12.92
C SER A 74 3.92 -5.51 -13.15
N PHE A 75 3.09 -5.97 -14.08
CA PHE A 75 3.18 -7.33 -14.62
C PHE A 75 4.10 -7.42 -15.83
N GLU A 76 4.39 -6.29 -16.46
CA GLU A 76 5.24 -6.20 -17.65
C GLU A 76 6.67 -5.85 -17.28
N GLU A 77 7.60 -6.34 -18.11
CA GLU A 77 9.04 -6.12 -17.96
C GLU A 77 9.47 -4.68 -18.28
N ARG A 78 8.66 -3.95 -19.05
CA ARG A 78 8.92 -2.56 -19.42
C ARG A 78 7.80 -1.65 -18.91
N LEU A 79 8.18 -0.52 -18.33
CA LEU A 79 7.29 0.53 -17.82
C LEU A 79 6.92 1.60 -18.85
N ASP A 80 7.77 1.85 -19.83
CA ASP A 80 7.66 2.99 -20.75
C ASP A 80 6.83 2.71 -22.00
N VAL A 81 6.42 1.45 -22.21
CA VAL A 81 5.58 1.07 -23.33
C VAL A 81 4.16 1.65 -23.13
N PRO A 82 3.59 2.38 -24.10
CA PRO A 82 2.19 2.80 -24.05
C PRO A 82 1.25 1.59 -24.24
N PRO A 83 0.11 1.49 -23.51
CA PRO A 83 -0.50 2.45 -22.56
C PRO A 83 0.02 2.39 -21.11
N GLN A 84 0.89 1.45 -20.77
CA GLN A 84 1.25 1.08 -19.39
C GLN A 84 1.98 2.17 -18.62
N GLY A 85 2.79 3.00 -19.29
CA GLY A 85 3.48 4.11 -18.64
C GLY A 85 2.54 5.09 -17.93
N PHE A 86 1.33 5.30 -18.45
CA PHE A 86 0.34 6.16 -17.80
C PHE A 86 -0.28 5.49 -16.56
N HIS A 87 -0.51 4.17 -16.61
CA HIS A 87 -1.04 3.41 -15.47
C HIS A 87 -0.03 3.30 -14.34
N ALA A 88 1.25 3.11 -14.66
CA ALA A 88 2.35 3.15 -13.72
C ALA A 88 2.44 4.52 -13.02
N LEU A 89 2.28 5.62 -13.77
CA LEU A 89 2.29 6.97 -13.19
C LEU A 89 1.11 7.25 -12.22
N LYS A 90 -0.01 6.54 -12.36
CA LYS A 90 -1.14 6.62 -11.41
C LYS A 90 -0.83 6.00 -10.05
N GLN A 91 0.19 5.14 -9.96
CA GLN A 91 0.60 4.55 -8.68
C GLN A 91 1.35 5.55 -7.78
N LEU A 92 1.83 6.66 -8.34
CA LEU A 92 2.56 7.68 -7.59
C LEU A 92 1.58 8.77 -7.09
N PRO A 93 1.39 8.92 -5.77
CA PRO A 93 0.59 9.99 -5.20
C PRO A 93 1.31 11.34 -5.32
N PHE A 94 0.58 12.41 -5.05
CA PHE A 94 1.16 13.75 -4.96
C PHE A 94 1.60 14.03 -3.52
N ASN A 95 2.91 13.95 -3.27
CA ASN A 95 3.50 14.18 -1.94
C ASN A 95 4.10 15.59 -1.77
N GLY A 96 3.96 16.45 -2.79
CA GLY A 96 4.48 17.82 -2.80
C GLY A 96 4.99 18.27 -4.16
N LYS A 97 5.42 19.53 -4.25
CA LYS A 97 5.97 20.10 -5.49
C LYS A 97 7.22 19.31 -5.93
N LYS A 98 7.30 18.95 -7.22
CA LYS A 98 8.42 18.18 -7.83
C LYS A 98 8.63 16.76 -7.28
N THR A 99 7.68 16.20 -6.54
CA THR A 99 7.77 14.81 -6.05
C THR A 99 7.31 13.78 -7.08
N LYS A 100 6.29 14.13 -7.87
CA LYS A 100 5.76 13.27 -8.94
C LYS A 100 6.33 13.71 -10.30
N PRO A 101 6.96 12.81 -11.07
CA PRO A 101 7.45 13.13 -12.40
C PRO A 101 6.28 13.35 -13.38
N ALA A 102 6.49 14.16 -14.42
CA ALA A 102 5.48 14.37 -15.46
C ALA A 102 5.35 13.16 -16.42
N LYS A 103 6.46 12.49 -16.68
CA LYS A 103 6.56 11.26 -17.49
C LYS A 103 7.57 10.31 -16.89
N LEU A 104 7.38 9.01 -17.08
CA LEU A 104 8.39 8.01 -16.71
C LEU A 104 9.53 8.08 -17.74
N ARG A 105 10.75 8.33 -17.27
CA ARG A 105 11.94 8.34 -18.12
C ARG A 105 12.75 7.07 -17.88
N LYS A 106 13.17 6.40 -18.96
CA LYS A 106 13.87 5.10 -18.91
C LYS A 106 15.16 5.08 -18.08
N ASP A 107 15.84 6.21 -17.96
CA ASP A 107 17.12 6.34 -17.27
C ASP A 107 16.98 6.33 -15.73
N TYR A 108 15.84 6.80 -15.23
CA TYR A 108 15.61 6.91 -13.79
C TYR A 108 15.02 5.65 -13.18
N TRP A 109 14.31 4.84 -13.97
CA TRP A 109 13.62 3.65 -13.51
C TRP A 109 14.44 2.41 -13.84
N SER A 110 14.64 1.55 -12.86
CA SER A 110 15.35 0.29 -12.99
C SER A 110 14.54 -0.82 -12.34
N PRO A 111 14.48 -2.04 -12.92
CA PRO A 111 13.95 -3.18 -12.19
C PRO A 111 14.83 -3.42 -10.96
N MET A 112 14.17 -3.66 -9.83
CA MET A 112 14.77 -3.95 -8.52
C MET A 112 14.61 -5.42 -8.19
N ALA A 113 13.43 -5.98 -8.45
CA ALA A 113 13.11 -7.36 -8.19
C ALA A 113 12.11 -7.89 -9.22
N LEU A 114 12.22 -9.17 -9.52
CA LEU A 114 11.25 -9.95 -10.26
C LEU A 114 10.72 -11.05 -9.35
N ILE A 115 9.42 -11.05 -9.10
CA ILE A 115 8.73 -12.10 -8.34
C ILE A 115 8.10 -13.05 -9.36
N GLN A 116 8.51 -14.30 -9.34
CA GLN A 116 8.03 -15.33 -10.24
C GLN A 116 7.28 -16.43 -9.48
N PHE A 117 6.05 -16.66 -9.91
CA PHE A 117 5.21 -17.76 -9.48
C PHE A 117 5.35 -18.94 -10.44
N PRO A 118 5.07 -20.18 -9.98
CA PRO A 118 5.03 -21.34 -10.86
C PRO A 118 3.93 -21.18 -11.92
N LYS A 119 4.18 -21.77 -13.09
CA LYS A 119 3.26 -21.73 -14.25
C LYS A 119 1.86 -22.18 -13.84
N GLY A 120 0.83 -21.47 -14.30
CA GLY A 120 -0.57 -21.72 -13.98
C GLY A 120 -1.05 -21.15 -12.63
N ARG A 121 -0.18 -20.51 -11.84
CA ARG A 121 -0.56 -19.84 -10.57
C ARG A 121 -0.74 -18.33 -10.69
N GLY A 122 -1.00 -17.80 -11.89
CA GLY A 122 -1.20 -16.36 -12.10
C GLY A 122 -2.32 -15.72 -11.26
N ALA A 123 -3.35 -16.48 -10.88
CA ALA A 123 -4.39 -15.98 -9.96
C ALA A 123 -3.84 -15.61 -8.57
N VAL A 124 -2.86 -16.36 -8.06
CA VAL A 124 -2.18 -16.08 -6.80
C VAL A 124 -1.37 -14.80 -6.93
N GLY A 125 -0.60 -14.66 -8.01
CA GLY A 125 0.20 -13.47 -8.23
C GLY A 125 -0.64 -12.20 -8.41
N ARG A 126 -1.84 -12.28 -9.01
CA ARG A 126 -2.78 -11.13 -9.02
C ARG A 126 -3.24 -10.73 -7.62
N SER A 127 -3.51 -11.70 -6.74
CA SER A 127 -3.85 -11.43 -5.34
C SER A 127 -2.69 -10.77 -4.62
N VAL A 128 -1.47 -11.31 -4.76
CA VAL A 128 -0.24 -10.73 -4.19
C VAL A 128 -0.01 -9.31 -4.70
N TYR A 129 -0.12 -9.09 -6.01
CA TYR A 129 0.03 -7.78 -6.63
C TYR A 129 -0.96 -6.75 -6.07
N GLN A 130 -2.22 -7.15 -5.89
CA GLN A 130 -3.23 -6.30 -5.27
C GLN A 130 -2.80 -5.91 -3.84
N ARG A 131 -2.35 -6.86 -3.03
CA ARG A 131 -1.90 -6.60 -1.65
C ARG A 131 -0.68 -5.68 -1.58
N LEU A 132 0.32 -5.91 -2.42
CA LEU A 132 1.50 -5.05 -2.48
C LEU A 132 1.11 -3.60 -2.82
N ARG A 133 0.13 -3.41 -3.70
CA ARG A 133 -0.37 -2.08 -4.05
C ARG A 133 -1.21 -1.45 -2.93
N GLU A 134 -2.01 -2.24 -2.23
CA GLU A 134 -2.78 -1.78 -1.05
C GLU A 134 -1.82 -1.34 0.07
N LEU A 135 -0.82 -2.16 0.41
CA LEU A 135 0.18 -1.83 1.44
C LEU A 135 0.99 -0.59 1.07
N LYS A 136 1.48 -0.51 -0.17
CA LYS A 136 2.15 0.71 -0.66
C LYS A 136 1.28 1.96 -0.49
N HIS A 137 -0.01 1.87 -0.82
CA HIS A 137 -0.92 2.99 -0.65
C HIS A 137 -1.11 3.37 0.83
N LEU A 138 -1.20 2.38 1.72
CA LEU A 138 -1.27 2.60 3.17
C LEU A 138 0.00 3.26 3.71
N HIS A 139 1.19 2.84 3.28
CA HIS A 139 2.45 3.48 3.67
C HIS A 139 2.54 4.95 3.24
N GLU A 140 1.89 5.32 2.14
CA GLU A 140 1.86 6.69 1.64
C GLU A 140 0.78 7.55 2.32
N VAL A 141 -0.37 6.96 2.70
CA VAL A 141 -1.53 7.70 3.21
C VAL A 141 -1.64 7.66 4.73
N SER A 142 -1.50 6.49 5.34
CA SER A 142 -1.74 6.25 6.77
C SER A 142 -0.44 6.04 7.53
N TRP A 143 0.35 7.11 7.65
CA TRP A 143 1.58 7.13 8.44
C TRP A 143 1.34 7.65 9.86
N THR A 144 2.15 7.19 10.81
CA THR A 144 2.10 7.61 12.23
C THR A 144 2.82 8.94 12.46
N ASP A 145 2.52 9.63 13.57
CA ASP A 145 3.17 10.92 13.88
C ASP A 145 4.71 10.80 14.01
N ALA A 146 5.24 9.59 14.21
CA ALA A 146 6.69 9.34 14.15
C ALA A 146 7.33 9.84 12.85
N PHE A 147 6.60 9.76 11.73
CA PHE A 147 7.07 10.23 10.42
C PHE A 147 7.23 11.75 10.35
N ARG A 148 6.57 12.49 11.26
CA ARG A 148 6.66 13.95 11.35
C ARG A 148 8.03 14.40 11.85
N TYR A 149 8.74 13.60 12.64
CA TYR A 149 10.01 13.95 13.27
C TYR A 149 11.19 13.35 12.53
N LYS A 150 12.33 14.06 12.51
CA LYS A 150 13.57 13.55 11.91
C LYS A 150 14.07 12.32 12.67
N SER A 151 14.66 11.37 11.95
CA SER A 151 15.39 10.26 12.57
C SER A 151 16.75 10.76 13.07
N ALA A 152 17.39 10.02 13.98
CA ALA A 152 18.71 10.37 14.49
C ALA A 152 19.78 10.50 13.38
N GLN A 153 19.60 9.77 12.27
CA GLN A 153 20.51 9.81 11.12
C GLN A 153 20.34 11.06 10.25
N GLU A 154 19.20 11.75 10.34
CA GLU A 154 18.87 12.96 9.58
C GLU A 154 19.17 14.25 10.35
N PHE A 155 19.65 14.14 11.60
CA PHE A 155 19.92 15.31 12.41
C PHE A 155 21.01 16.16 11.80
N THR A 156 20.70 17.42 11.61
CA THR A 156 21.69 18.43 11.20
C THR A 156 22.39 18.94 12.45
N ALA A 157 23.63 19.43 12.33
CA ALA A 157 24.35 20.04 13.46
C ALA A 157 23.57 21.16 14.18
N ALA A 158 22.67 21.86 13.46
CA ALA A 158 21.76 22.84 14.05
C ALA A 158 20.67 22.20 14.92
N ASP A 159 20.13 21.05 14.49
CA ASP A 159 19.14 20.29 15.24
C ASP A 159 19.75 19.72 16.53
N GLU A 160 20.97 19.19 16.45
CA GLU A 160 21.72 18.67 17.60
C GLU A 160 21.96 19.73 18.67
N LYS A 161 22.36 20.95 18.26
CA LYS A 161 22.51 22.09 19.17
C LYS A 161 21.20 22.42 19.87
N ARG A 162 20.10 22.52 19.12
CA ARG A 162 18.77 22.80 19.70
C ARG A 162 18.32 21.71 20.66
N ILE A 163 18.59 20.43 20.35
CA ILE A 163 18.32 19.32 21.27
C ILE A 163 19.11 19.49 22.57
N ALA A 164 20.40 19.85 22.49
CA ALA A 164 21.23 20.07 23.66
C ALA A 164 20.76 21.24 24.52
N ASP A 165 20.39 22.37 23.90
CA ASP A 165 19.89 23.56 24.58
C ASP A 165 18.57 23.29 25.31
N GLU A 166 17.62 22.62 24.63
CA GLU A 166 16.31 22.26 25.23
C GLU A 166 16.46 21.20 26.33
N LYS A 167 17.40 20.26 26.15
CA LYS A 167 17.73 19.29 27.19
C LYS A 167 18.34 19.96 28.42
N ALA A 168 19.17 20.99 28.25
CA ALA A 168 19.69 21.80 29.35
C ALA A 168 18.58 22.59 30.06
N ALA A 169 17.54 22.99 29.33
CA ALA A 169 16.33 23.59 29.88
C ALA A 169 15.33 22.58 30.49
N GLY A 170 15.59 21.27 30.39
CA GLY A 170 14.74 20.20 30.93
C GLY A 170 13.59 19.74 30.03
N ASN A 171 13.56 20.17 28.76
CA ASN A 171 12.51 19.82 27.80
C ASN A 171 12.96 18.70 26.83
N GLU A 172 12.02 17.83 26.42
CA GLU A 172 12.25 16.87 25.34
C GLU A 172 11.91 17.51 23.98
N TYR A 173 12.92 17.87 23.20
CA TYR A 173 12.75 18.43 21.86
C TYR A 173 13.02 17.39 20.76
N LYS A 174 12.08 17.24 19.83
CA LYS A 174 12.23 16.41 18.63
C LYS A 174 12.18 17.28 17.37
N PRO A 175 13.24 17.32 16.56
CA PRO A 175 13.26 18.08 15.32
C PRO A 175 12.16 17.61 14.36
N VAL A 176 11.39 18.55 13.80
CA VAL A 176 10.26 18.26 12.90
C VAL A 176 10.69 18.38 11.45
N ARG A 177 10.31 17.42 10.60
CA ARG A 177 10.50 17.48 9.15
C ARG A 177 9.65 18.59 8.53
N SER A 178 10.28 19.38 7.67
CA SER A 178 9.58 20.29 6.77
C SER A 178 8.66 19.53 5.81
N LYS A 179 7.71 20.23 5.17
CA LYS A 179 6.82 19.61 4.18
C LYS A 179 7.58 19.00 3.00
N ALA A 180 8.69 19.62 2.60
CA ALA A 180 9.53 19.15 1.49
C ALA A 180 10.31 17.88 1.88
N GLU A 181 11.00 17.89 3.02
CA GLU A 181 11.72 16.72 3.54
C GLU A 181 10.76 15.55 3.78
N ARG A 182 9.57 15.82 4.32
CA ARG A 182 8.53 14.80 4.49
C ARG A 182 8.08 14.20 3.17
N GLY A 183 7.87 15.04 2.15
CA GLY A 183 7.50 14.56 0.82
C GLY A 183 8.59 13.69 0.19
N ILE A 184 9.87 14.00 0.42
CA ILE A 184 11.01 13.19 -0.02
C ILE A 184 11.06 11.86 0.74
N ALA A 185 10.94 11.89 2.07
CA ALA A 185 10.92 10.69 2.89
C ALA A 185 9.75 9.77 2.52
N LEU A 186 8.54 10.33 2.27
CA LEU A 186 7.36 9.54 1.85
C LEU A 186 7.55 8.87 0.49
N ASN A 187 8.40 9.41 -0.37
CA ASN A 187 8.69 8.80 -1.66
C ASN A 187 9.64 7.62 -1.54
N ALA A 188 10.50 7.60 -0.51
CA ALA A 188 11.47 6.54 -0.26
C ALA A 188 10.77 5.29 0.30
N GLN A 189 10.15 4.52 -0.59
CA GLN A 189 9.33 3.35 -0.26
C GLN A 189 10.05 2.02 -0.52
N LYS A 190 11.33 2.06 -0.91
CA LYS A 190 12.13 0.86 -1.20
C LYS A 190 12.13 -0.14 -0.03
N THR A 191 12.50 0.31 1.17
CA THR A 191 12.60 -0.54 2.36
C THR A 191 11.26 -1.12 2.76
N ASN A 192 10.22 -0.28 2.75
CA ASN A 192 8.85 -0.69 3.07
C ASN A 192 8.33 -1.72 2.04
N SER A 193 8.60 -1.51 0.75
CA SER A 193 8.23 -2.44 -0.31
C SER A 193 8.88 -3.81 -0.12
N ILE A 194 10.14 -3.86 0.32
CA ILE A 194 10.84 -5.13 0.59
C ILE A 194 10.24 -5.86 1.80
N ALA A 195 9.97 -5.13 2.88
CA ALA A 195 9.26 -5.68 4.03
C ALA A 195 7.84 -6.18 3.66
N ASP A 196 7.11 -5.43 2.84
CA ASP A 196 5.79 -5.80 2.33
C ASP A 196 5.86 -7.07 1.46
N MET A 197 6.90 -7.20 0.62
CA MET A 197 7.13 -8.41 -0.17
C MET A 197 7.32 -9.62 0.74
N ALA A 198 8.16 -9.53 1.76
CA ALA A 198 8.36 -10.61 2.71
C ALA A 198 7.06 -10.97 3.45
N ALA A 199 6.31 -9.97 3.93
CA ALA A 199 5.05 -10.18 4.64
C ALA A 199 3.98 -10.82 3.74
N VAL A 200 3.75 -10.28 2.54
CA VAL A 200 2.72 -10.81 1.63
C VAL A 200 3.09 -12.22 1.16
N LEU A 201 4.38 -12.51 0.91
CA LEU A 201 4.82 -13.83 0.47
C LEU A 201 4.84 -14.88 1.59
N ALA A 202 4.89 -14.45 2.85
CA ALA A 202 4.68 -15.30 4.02
C ALA A 202 3.19 -15.61 4.30
N GLY A 203 2.27 -15.05 3.52
CA GLY A 203 0.83 -15.31 3.67
C GLY A 203 0.10 -14.33 4.59
N TYR A 204 0.75 -13.25 5.03
CA TYR A 204 0.07 -12.20 5.77
C TYR A 204 -0.95 -11.47 4.87
N GLY A 205 -2.02 -10.96 5.49
CA GLY A 205 -3.12 -10.25 4.84
C GLY A 205 -4.36 -11.11 4.62
N ASN A 206 -5.51 -10.63 5.12
CA ASN A 206 -6.77 -11.36 5.02
C ASN A 206 -7.17 -11.59 3.57
N GLY A 207 -7.37 -12.84 3.16
CA GLY A 207 -7.73 -13.18 1.77
C GLY A 207 -6.55 -13.16 0.81
N ASN A 208 -5.33 -13.37 1.30
CA ASN A 208 -4.16 -13.62 0.48
C ASN A 208 -4.21 -15.05 -0.08
N ALA A 209 -4.21 -15.19 -1.41
CA ALA A 209 -4.34 -16.48 -2.08
C ALA A 209 -3.05 -17.33 -2.09
N ILE A 210 -1.96 -16.85 -1.50
CA ILE A 210 -0.70 -17.61 -1.42
C ILE A 210 -0.77 -18.76 -0.42
N ALA A 211 -1.56 -18.59 0.64
CA ALA A 211 -1.90 -19.65 1.58
C ALA A 211 -2.98 -20.53 0.95
N THR A 212 -2.63 -21.76 0.59
CA THR A 212 -3.60 -22.69 0.03
C THR A 212 -4.48 -23.21 1.16
N ALA A 213 -5.74 -22.79 1.20
CA ALA A 213 -6.68 -23.10 2.28
C ALA A 213 -6.90 -24.60 2.54
N ASN A 214 -6.58 -25.47 1.58
CA ASN A 214 -6.91 -26.89 1.61
C ASN A 214 -5.76 -27.82 2.03
N SER A 215 -4.57 -27.28 2.26
CA SER A 215 -3.38 -28.07 2.58
C SER A 215 -2.72 -27.48 3.81
N VAL A 216 -3.00 -28.08 4.96
CA VAL A 216 -2.35 -27.78 6.24
C VAL A 216 -1.31 -28.86 6.46
N THR A 217 -0.04 -28.48 6.57
CA THR A 217 1.05 -29.38 6.98
C THR A 217 1.54 -28.87 8.32
N ASP A 218 1.52 -29.72 9.35
CA ASP A 218 1.95 -29.39 10.71
C ASP A 218 1.29 -28.14 11.33
N GLY A 219 -0.01 -27.95 11.07
CA GLY A 219 -0.77 -26.82 11.61
C GLY A 219 -0.48 -25.47 10.94
N GLN A 220 0.38 -25.43 9.91
CA GLN A 220 0.67 -24.24 9.11
C GLN A 220 0.06 -24.34 7.71
N PRO A 221 -0.45 -23.25 7.14
CA PRO A 221 -0.97 -23.25 5.77
C PRO A 221 0.16 -23.52 4.78
N HIS A 222 -0.04 -24.44 3.84
CA HIS A 222 0.90 -24.68 2.76
C HIS A 222 0.95 -23.46 1.83
N LEU A 223 2.14 -22.85 1.76
CA LEU A 223 2.40 -21.67 0.95
C LEU A 223 2.87 -22.08 -0.45
N VAL A 224 2.44 -21.36 -1.47
CA VAL A 224 2.95 -21.53 -2.84
C VAL A 224 4.43 -21.16 -2.89
N GLN A 225 5.24 -21.98 -3.58
CA GLN A 225 6.65 -21.70 -3.82
C GLN A 225 6.81 -20.49 -4.75
N VAL A 226 7.70 -19.56 -4.41
CA VAL A 226 7.94 -18.32 -5.15
C VAL A 226 9.44 -18.10 -5.31
N SER A 227 9.86 -17.64 -6.48
CA SER A 227 11.24 -17.21 -6.74
C SER A 227 11.30 -15.70 -6.85
N ILE A 228 12.26 -15.08 -6.16
CA ILE A 228 12.54 -13.65 -6.27
C ILE A 228 13.93 -13.47 -6.86
N SER A 229 14.01 -12.87 -8.04
CA SER A 229 15.28 -12.48 -8.67
C SER A 229 15.56 -11.01 -8.38
N TRP A 230 16.66 -10.72 -7.70
CA TRP A 230 17.04 -9.38 -7.28
C TRP A 230 18.06 -8.73 -8.22
N ALA A 231 17.94 -7.42 -8.45
CA ALA A 231 18.97 -6.66 -9.15
C ALA A 231 20.22 -6.42 -8.29
N ASN A 232 20.04 -6.32 -6.96
CA ASN A 232 21.12 -6.27 -5.98
C ASN A 232 20.83 -7.25 -4.85
N ASP A 233 21.75 -8.18 -4.58
CA ASP A 233 21.56 -9.22 -3.58
C ASP A 233 21.39 -8.65 -2.16
N GLN A 234 21.98 -7.49 -1.86
CA GLN A 234 21.85 -6.81 -0.56
C GLN A 234 20.42 -6.30 -0.29
N ASP A 235 19.60 -6.13 -1.33
CA ASP A 235 18.24 -5.63 -1.15
C ASP A 235 17.35 -6.63 -0.40
N LYS A 236 17.71 -7.92 -0.33
CA LYS A 236 16.95 -8.91 0.46
C LYS A 236 17.05 -8.69 1.98
N ASP A 237 18.10 -8.02 2.45
CA ASP A 237 18.43 -7.88 3.88
C ASP A 237 17.60 -6.78 4.57
N TYR A 238 16.83 -5.99 3.81
CA TYR A 238 15.91 -5.00 4.40
C TYR A 238 14.69 -5.65 5.06
N ALA A 239 14.39 -6.93 4.75
CA ALA A 239 13.38 -7.69 5.46
C ALA A 239 14.04 -8.47 6.60
N GLU A 240 13.45 -8.42 7.80
CA GLU A 240 13.99 -9.09 9.00
C GLU A 240 14.04 -10.61 8.84
N ALA A 241 13.05 -11.19 8.14
CA ALA A 241 12.97 -12.62 7.88
C ALA A 241 12.19 -12.90 6.60
N TRP A 242 12.55 -14.01 5.94
CA TRP A 242 11.86 -14.54 4.78
C TRP A 242 11.23 -15.89 5.10
N SER A 243 10.06 -16.16 4.50
CA SER A 243 9.38 -17.43 4.64
C SER A 243 10.04 -18.53 3.82
N LYS A 244 9.93 -19.79 4.29
CA LYS A 244 10.61 -20.96 3.70
C LYS A 244 10.18 -21.30 2.26
N ASN A 245 9.06 -20.75 1.78
CA ASN A 245 8.55 -20.92 0.42
C ASN A 245 9.17 -19.95 -0.60
N VAL A 246 9.99 -19.00 -0.14
CA VAL A 246 10.63 -18.02 -0.99
C VAL A 246 12.06 -18.47 -1.28
N THR A 247 12.40 -18.50 -2.57
CA THR A 247 13.76 -18.72 -3.06
C THR A 247 14.29 -17.43 -3.64
N HIS A 248 15.58 -17.15 -3.44
CA HIS A 248 16.22 -15.93 -3.92
C HIS A 248 17.23 -16.26 -5.02
N GLY A 249 17.25 -15.43 -6.06
CA GLY A 249 18.25 -15.48 -7.13
C GLY A 249 18.70 -14.08 -7.52
N LEU A 250 19.71 -14.00 -8.38
CA LEU A 250 20.10 -12.75 -9.02
C LEU A 250 19.29 -12.57 -10.31
N LEU A 251 18.99 -11.32 -10.65
CA LEU A 251 18.42 -10.98 -11.94
C LEU A 251 19.56 -10.89 -12.95
N ASP A 252 19.62 -11.85 -13.87
CA ASP A 252 20.52 -11.77 -15.03
C ASP A 252 20.09 -10.57 -15.88
N GLU A 253 20.99 -9.58 -15.98
CA GLU A 253 20.90 -8.26 -16.62
C GLU A 253 19.51 -7.58 -16.75
N PRO A 254 19.35 -6.36 -16.21
CA PRO A 254 18.12 -5.60 -16.41
C PRO A 254 17.97 -5.14 -17.87
N ALA A 255 16.86 -5.50 -18.53
CA ALA A 255 16.51 -5.18 -19.91
C ALA A 255 16.43 -3.67 -20.30
N TYR A 256 16.85 -2.76 -19.42
CA TYR A 256 16.84 -1.31 -19.67
C TYR A 256 18.17 -0.76 -20.22
N THR A 257 19.22 -1.57 -20.33
CA THR A 257 20.40 -1.27 -21.16
C THR A 257 20.04 -1.37 -22.65
N SER A 258 19.29 -0.39 -23.15
CA SER A 258 19.23 -0.13 -24.59
C SER A 258 20.48 0.65 -25.02
N GLY A 259 21.56 -0.09 -25.19
CA GLY A 259 22.76 0.31 -25.92
C GLY A 259 23.47 -0.97 -26.35
N ASN A 260 23.34 -1.33 -27.63
CA ASN A 260 23.94 -2.48 -28.30
C ASN A 260 25.29 -2.96 -27.71
N GLU A 261 25.35 -4.23 -27.31
CA GLU A 261 26.54 -5.07 -27.45
C GLU A 261 26.12 -6.41 -28.08
N ALA A 262 25.65 -6.31 -29.32
CA ALA A 262 25.56 -7.43 -30.23
C ALA A 262 26.60 -7.19 -31.34
N GLU A 263 27.89 -7.33 -31.01
CA GLU A 263 28.97 -7.60 -31.96
C GLU A 263 30.27 -7.94 -31.18
N SER A 264 30.43 -9.21 -30.84
CA SER A 264 31.72 -9.80 -30.47
C SER A 264 31.77 -11.23 -31.04
N THR A 265 31.66 -11.30 -32.36
CA THR A 265 32.19 -12.42 -33.13
C THR A 265 33.15 -11.84 -34.16
N ALA A 266 34.44 -11.88 -33.82
CA ALA A 266 35.56 -11.86 -34.73
C ALA A 266 36.60 -12.85 -34.19
#